data_AF-A0A2Z4ZLK0-F1
#
_entry.id   AF-A0A2Z4ZLK0-F1
#
_cell.length_a   1.000
_cell.length_b   1.000
_cell.length_c   1.000
_cell.angle_alpha   90.00
_cell.angle_beta   90.00
_cell.angle_gamma   90.00
#
_symmetry.space_group_name_H-M   'P 1'
#
loop_
_entity.id
_entity.type
_entity.pdbx_description
1 polymer ?
#
loop_
_entity_poly.entity_id
_entity_poly.type
_entity_poly.pdbx_seq_one_letter_code
_entity_poly.pdbx_strand_id
1 'polypeptide(L)'
;MLVSQLATGVEVGEIAINKTRIALRRLALPLLADVYVEDTQLALGADEDRVLLKQFIDKEDTFIVLFDQPRFAYLDGNLYQDDSLVNGGTQFLGYLFGNAELDTVTDEKGAFTTAHHTFDLDSTFGAVLSTVAPEDDVMVCDDLGDEWADFIGFRTDPASPRITFYHAKHGELTLGAGAFHVSVSQAIKNLGNLNLPALAMTKKFARWNRLYTNNRVKTRIHRTCRGTPADSRTAVDFCRNAPHTFKRVAIVTSSLSKAAVEQAFEDIKAGHTASPYFVQLYWLLSSFFAACTEVGAFGCVICQE
;
A
#
# COMPACT_ATOMS: atom_id res chain seq x y z
N MET A 1 20.74 -7.05 22.86
CA MET A 1 19.75 -6.17 23.55
C MET A 1 18.50 -6.98 23.83
N LEU A 2 18.04 -6.99 25.07
CA LEU A 2 16.78 -7.63 25.43
C LEU A 2 15.61 -6.76 24.98
N VAL A 3 14.56 -7.38 24.46
CA VAL A 3 13.31 -6.73 24.05
C VAL A 3 12.24 -7.16 25.04
N SER A 4 11.54 -6.19 25.62
CA SER A 4 10.46 -6.46 26.57
C SER A 4 9.17 -5.81 26.07
N GLN A 5 8.04 -6.43 26.35
CA GLN A 5 6.75 -5.78 26.13
C GLN A 5 6.64 -4.55 27.05
N LEU A 6 6.35 -3.39 26.46
CA LEU A 6 6.24 -2.11 27.19
C LEU A 6 5.21 -2.13 28.32
N ALA A 7 4.10 -2.87 28.14
CA ALA A 7 3.01 -2.91 29.13
C ALA A 7 3.26 -3.89 30.28
N THR A 8 4.01 -4.98 30.05
CA THR A 8 4.14 -6.11 30.99
C THR A 8 5.55 -6.31 31.52
N GLY A 9 6.55 -5.71 30.88
CA GLY A 9 7.97 -5.92 31.18
C GLY A 9 8.47 -7.32 30.88
N VAL A 10 7.64 -8.19 30.30
CA VAL A 10 8.01 -9.57 29.95
C VAL A 10 9.02 -9.52 28.81
N GLU A 11 10.15 -10.19 29.00
CA GLU A 11 11.15 -10.40 27.94
C GLU A 11 10.52 -11.22 26.82
N VAL A 12 10.40 -10.59 25.65
CA VAL A 12 9.85 -11.20 24.42
C VAL A 12 10.93 -11.41 23.37
N GLY A 13 12.17 -11.00 23.63
CA GLY A 13 13.16 -10.88 22.57
C GLY A 13 14.59 -10.74 23.03
N GLU A 14 15.51 -11.18 22.19
CA GLU A 14 16.88 -10.67 22.16
C GLU A 14 17.27 -10.34 20.72
N ILE A 15 17.74 -9.11 20.52
CA ILE A 15 18.35 -8.63 19.29
C ILE A 15 19.86 -8.68 19.43
N ALA A 16 20.54 -9.29 18.45
CA ALA A 16 21.99 -9.26 18.34
C ALA A 16 22.40 -8.33 17.18
N ILE A 17 23.21 -7.32 17.48
CA ILE A 17 23.81 -6.45 16.48
C ILE A 17 25.16 -7.05 16.11
N ASN A 18 25.27 -7.64 14.92
CA ASN A 18 26.53 -8.09 14.36
C ASN A 18 27.14 -6.98 13.48
N LYS A 19 28.38 -7.17 13.02
CA LYS A 19 29.09 -6.17 12.20
C LYS A 19 28.33 -5.76 10.93
N THR A 20 27.51 -6.63 10.36
CA THR A 20 26.86 -6.43 9.07
C THR A 20 25.35 -6.66 9.08
N ARG A 21 24.78 -7.15 10.19
CA ARG A 21 23.38 -7.58 10.26
C ARG A 21 22.84 -7.51 11.67
N ILE A 22 21.59 -7.08 11.81
CA ILE A 22 20.81 -7.24 13.04
C ILE A 22 20.09 -8.58 12.96
N ALA A 23 20.19 -9.40 14.00
CA ALA A 23 19.52 -10.72 14.04
C ALA A 23 18.60 -10.84 15.25
N LEU A 24 17.43 -11.45 15.06
CA LEU A 24 16.39 -11.73 16.04
C LEU A 24 16.67 -13.05 16.78
N ARG A 25 17.82 -13.15 17.46
CA ARG A 25 18.30 -14.40 18.09
C ARG A 25 17.29 -15.07 19.02
N ARG A 26 16.61 -14.31 19.88
CA ARG A 26 15.62 -14.86 20.82
C ARG A 26 14.29 -14.12 20.78
N LEU A 27 13.70 -13.92 19.61
CA LEU A 27 12.33 -13.39 19.56
C LEU A 27 11.31 -14.46 20.01
N ALA A 28 10.81 -14.38 21.24
CA ALA A 28 9.72 -15.21 21.74
C ALA A 28 8.39 -14.53 21.40
N LEU A 29 7.79 -14.95 20.29
CA LEU A 29 6.41 -14.62 19.94
C LEU A 29 5.56 -15.86 20.14
N PRO A 30 4.88 -16.03 21.30
CA PRO A 30 4.06 -17.21 21.57
C PRO A 30 3.02 -17.48 20.46
N LEU A 31 2.51 -16.41 19.85
CA LEU A 31 1.57 -16.48 18.73
C LEU A 31 2.15 -17.14 17.47
N LEU A 32 3.48 -17.21 17.33
CA LEU A 32 4.16 -17.79 16.16
C LEU A 32 4.85 -19.13 16.46
N ALA A 33 4.67 -19.68 17.68
CA ALA A 33 5.42 -20.86 18.12
C ALA A 33 5.20 -22.09 17.23
N ASP A 34 3.98 -22.25 16.70
CA ASP A 34 3.57 -23.37 15.85
C ASP A 34 3.13 -22.90 14.45
N VAL A 35 3.66 -21.75 13.99
CA VAL A 35 3.37 -21.21 12.66
C VAL A 35 4.56 -21.49 11.74
N TYR A 36 4.30 -22.13 10.61
CA TYR A 36 5.29 -22.58 9.64
C TYR A 36 5.11 -21.90 8.29
N VAL A 37 6.20 -21.76 7.55
CA VAL A 37 6.22 -21.35 6.14
C VAL A 37 6.45 -22.61 5.30
N GLU A 38 5.57 -22.85 4.33
CA GLU A 38 5.59 -24.03 3.46
C GLU A 38 5.60 -23.61 1.98
N ASP A 39 6.17 -24.45 1.12
CA ASP A 39 6.11 -24.26 -0.33
C ASP A 39 4.69 -24.43 -0.88
N THR A 40 4.19 -23.40 -1.55
CA THR A 40 2.88 -23.38 -2.22
C THR A 40 2.71 -24.42 -3.33
N GLN A 41 3.80 -25.04 -3.81
CA GLN A 41 3.75 -26.15 -4.79
C GLN A 41 3.32 -27.47 -4.15
N LEU A 42 3.45 -27.60 -2.82
CA LEU A 42 3.09 -28.79 -2.05
C LEU A 42 1.69 -28.64 -1.43
N ALA A 43 1.09 -29.77 -1.06
CA ALA A 43 -0.14 -29.73 -0.29
C ALA A 43 0.15 -29.20 1.12
N LEU A 44 -0.78 -28.41 1.68
CA LEU A 44 -0.63 -27.86 3.02
C LEU A 44 -0.38 -28.98 4.05
N GLY A 45 0.68 -28.82 4.84
CA GLY A 45 1.17 -29.76 5.84
C GLY A 45 2.09 -30.87 5.30
N ALA A 46 2.35 -30.90 3.99
CA ALA A 46 3.17 -31.94 3.34
C ALA A 46 4.62 -31.51 3.08
N ASP A 47 4.97 -30.24 3.34
CA ASP A 47 6.34 -29.76 3.23
C ASP A 47 7.20 -30.25 4.41
N GLU A 48 8.07 -31.24 4.14
CA GLU A 48 9.01 -31.79 5.13
C GLU A 48 10.13 -30.79 5.49
N ASP A 49 10.42 -29.83 4.60
CA ASP A 49 11.46 -28.81 4.75
C ASP A 49 10.90 -27.48 5.31
N ARG A 50 9.65 -27.48 5.77
CA ARG A 50 9.00 -26.29 6.34
C ARG A 50 9.82 -25.68 7.47
N VAL A 51 9.86 -24.36 7.49
CA VAL A 51 10.59 -23.60 8.52
C VAL A 51 9.61 -22.86 9.42
N LEU A 52 9.99 -22.61 10.67
CA LEU A 52 9.19 -21.77 11.56
C LEU A 52 9.12 -20.35 10.98
N LEU A 53 7.95 -19.71 11.02
CA LEU A 53 7.76 -18.35 10.53
C LEU A 53 8.75 -17.37 11.17
N LYS A 54 9.05 -17.54 12.46
CA LYS A 54 10.10 -16.76 13.13
C LYS A 54 11.47 -16.90 12.46
N GLN A 55 11.86 -18.13 12.12
CA GLN A 55 13.16 -18.40 11.48
C GLN A 55 13.20 -17.81 10.07
N PHE A 56 12.09 -17.92 9.34
CA PHE A 56 11.93 -17.27 8.05
C PHE A 56 12.07 -15.74 8.18
N ILE A 57 11.35 -15.14 9.12
CA ILE A 57 11.39 -13.68 9.33
C ILE A 57 12.80 -13.19 9.60
N ASP A 58 13.54 -13.89 10.47
CA ASP A 58 14.92 -13.56 10.76
C ASP A 58 15.79 -13.75 9.51
N LYS A 59 15.77 -14.94 8.91
CA LYS A 59 16.66 -15.31 7.78
C LYS A 59 16.50 -14.38 6.58
N GLU A 60 15.27 -14.00 6.26
CA GLU A 60 14.93 -13.16 5.11
C GLU A 60 14.89 -11.66 5.47
N ASP A 61 15.34 -11.27 6.68
CA ASP A 61 15.39 -9.89 7.18
C ASP A 61 14.08 -9.10 7.01
N THR A 62 12.93 -9.77 7.16
CA THR A 62 11.58 -9.21 6.97
C THR A 62 11.06 -8.45 8.20
N PHE A 63 11.92 -7.60 8.77
CA PHE A 63 11.58 -6.75 9.90
C PHE A 63 12.25 -5.37 9.78
N ILE A 64 11.69 -4.40 10.48
CA ILE A 64 12.22 -3.03 10.53
C ILE A 64 12.71 -2.76 11.95
N VAL A 65 13.93 -2.22 12.09
CA VAL A 65 14.45 -1.71 13.36
C VAL A 65 14.62 -0.20 13.25
N LEU A 66 13.99 0.52 14.16
CA LEU A 66 14.09 1.97 14.26
C LEU A 66 15.00 2.33 15.43
N PHE A 67 15.72 3.43 15.29
CA PHE A 67 16.68 3.92 16.27
C PHE A 67 16.16 5.22 16.92
N ASP A 68 16.66 5.51 18.12
CA ASP A 68 16.39 6.80 18.80
C ASP A 68 16.85 8.00 17.97
N GLN A 69 17.82 7.78 17.07
CA GLN A 69 18.20 8.73 16.04
C GLN A 69 17.35 8.47 14.79
N PRO A 70 16.33 9.30 14.52
CA PRO A 70 15.26 8.95 13.58
C PRO A 70 15.72 8.96 12.11
N ARG A 71 16.88 9.55 11.83
CA ARG A 71 17.56 9.51 10.53
C ARG A 71 18.06 8.13 10.12
N PHE A 72 18.11 7.18 11.06
CA PHE A 72 18.55 5.81 10.80
C PHE A 72 17.39 4.83 10.89
N ALA A 73 17.38 3.86 9.97
CA ALA A 73 16.52 2.68 10.06
C ALA A 73 17.22 1.46 9.47
N TYR A 74 16.92 0.29 10.03
CA TYR A 74 17.32 -0.99 9.45
C TYR A 74 16.11 -1.62 8.77
N LEU A 75 16.24 -1.90 7.48
CA LEU A 75 15.20 -2.37 6.57
C LEU A 75 15.85 -3.38 5.63
N ASP A 76 15.22 -4.54 5.41
CA ASP A 76 15.63 -5.51 4.38
C ASP A 76 17.15 -5.82 4.43
N GLY A 77 17.64 -6.13 5.62
CA GLY A 77 19.04 -6.47 5.84
C GLY A 77 20.04 -5.30 5.87
N ASN A 78 19.60 -4.07 5.56
CA ASN A 78 20.47 -2.91 5.35
C ASN A 78 20.20 -1.76 6.33
N LEU A 79 21.26 -1.02 6.71
CA LEU A 79 21.15 0.21 7.49
C LEU A 79 21.06 1.41 6.54
N TYR A 80 19.96 2.13 6.59
CA TYR A 80 19.71 3.34 5.84
C TYR A 80 19.93 4.57 6.71
N GLN A 81 20.49 5.61 6.10
CA GLN A 81 20.52 6.95 6.64
C GLN A 81 19.75 7.87 5.69
N ASP A 82 18.79 8.61 6.24
CA ASP A 82 18.02 9.61 5.51
C ASP A 82 17.94 10.90 6.31
N ASP A 83 18.63 11.93 5.81
CA ASP A 83 18.63 13.25 6.45
C ASP A 83 17.40 14.08 6.05
N SER A 84 16.56 13.65 5.11
CA SER A 84 15.37 14.41 4.73
C SER A 84 14.36 14.53 5.87
N LEU A 85 14.31 13.55 6.78
CA LEU A 85 13.49 13.60 7.99
C LEU A 85 13.85 14.79 8.90
N VAL A 86 15.14 15.14 8.97
CA VAL A 86 15.62 16.26 9.79
C VAL A 86 15.74 17.57 9.01
N ASN A 87 15.69 17.51 7.68
CA ASN A 87 15.80 18.67 6.79
C ASN A 87 14.43 19.19 6.30
N GLY A 88 13.34 18.83 6.97
CA GLY A 88 11.99 19.34 6.69
C GLY A 88 11.17 18.57 5.65
N GLY A 89 11.60 17.36 5.26
CA GLY A 89 10.74 16.40 4.55
C GLY A 89 10.30 16.78 3.14
N THR A 90 10.87 17.81 2.50
CA THR A 90 10.38 18.32 1.20
C THR A 90 10.27 17.25 0.11
N GLN A 91 11.25 16.34 0.01
CA GLN A 91 11.18 15.24 -0.95
C GLN A 91 10.08 14.24 -0.61
N PHE A 92 9.92 13.91 0.67
CA PHE A 92 8.88 13.01 1.15
C PHE A 92 7.48 13.58 0.86
N LEU A 93 7.26 14.86 1.16
CA LEU A 93 6.02 15.59 0.87
C LEU A 93 5.69 15.63 -0.62
N GLY A 94 6.68 15.50 -1.51
CA GLY A 94 6.48 15.38 -2.95
C GLY A 94 5.76 14.09 -3.39
N TYR A 95 5.68 13.07 -2.53
CA TYR A 95 4.90 11.86 -2.75
C TYR A 95 3.48 11.93 -2.19
N LEU A 96 3.14 12.99 -1.45
CA LEU A 96 1.84 13.19 -0.82
C LEU A 96 1.03 14.22 -1.61
N PHE A 97 -0.15 13.80 -2.07
CA PHE A 97 -1.07 14.63 -2.83
C PHE A 97 -2.34 14.82 -2.00
N GLY A 98 -2.59 16.06 -1.58
CA GLY A 98 -3.82 16.42 -0.86
C GLY A 98 -5.03 16.34 -1.79
N ASN A 99 -6.17 15.96 -1.22
CA ASN A 99 -7.46 15.98 -1.88
C ASN A 99 -8.55 16.26 -0.84
N ALA A 100 -9.14 17.45 -0.90
CA ALA A 100 -10.15 17.93 0.05
C ALA A 100 -11.41 17.06 0.15
N GLU A 101 -11.76 16.27 -0.87
CA GLU A 101 -12.94 15.37 -0.77
C GLU A 101 -12.71 14.28 0.28
N LEU A 102 -11.46 13.85 0.47
CA LEU A 102 -11.10 12.83 1.47
C LEU A 102 -11.34 13.30 2.91
N ASP A 103 -11.46 14.62 3.14
CA ASP A 103 -11.77 15.22 4.44
C ASP A 103 -13.18 14.87 4.91
N THR A 104 -14.10 14.65 3.96
CA THR A 104 -15.52 14.41 4.22
C THR A 104 -15.93 12.94 4.12
N VAL A 105 -14.99 12.07 3.75
CA VAL A 105 -15.23 10.63 3.62
C VAL A 105 -15.51 10.00 4.98
N THR A 106 -16.61 9.25 5.06
CA THR A 106 -17.07 8.58 6.30
C THR A 106 -17.00 7.07 6.23
N ASP A 107 -16.73 6.50 5.05
CA ASP A 107 -16.60 5.05 4.85
C ASP A 107 -15.60 4.70 3.74
N GLU A 108 -15.20 3.44 3.65
CA GLU A 108 -14.33 2.96 2.57
C GLU A 108 -15.08 2.79 1.25
N LYS A 109 -16.24 2.13 1.27
CA LYS A 109 -16.97 1.66 0.07
C LYS A 109 -18.44 2.12 0.02
N GLY A 110 -18.95 2.68 1.11
CA GLY A 110 -20.34 3.07 1.30
C GLY A 110 -21.25 1.86 1.57
N ALA A 111 -22.55 2.11 1.47
CA ALA A 111 -23.57 1.08 1.58
C ALA A 111 -23.71 0.28 0.28
N PHE A 112 -24.18 -0.97 0.39
CA PHE A 112 -24.52 -1.79 -0.77
C PHE A 112 -26.02 -2.06 -0.82
N THR A 113 -26.66 -1.56 -1.88
CA THR A 113 -28.05 -1.89 -2.20
C THR A 113 -28.18 -2.38 -3.64
N THR A 114 -29.26 -3.09 -3.94
CA THR A 114 -29.57 -3.54 -5.31
C THR A 114 -29.91 -2.39 -6.27
N ALA A 115 -30.05 -1.16 -5.74
CA ALA A 115 -30.34 0.05 -6.50
C ALA A 115 -29.09 0.89 -6.78
N HIS A 116 -27.96 0.63 -6.12
CA HIS A 116 -26.73 1.41 -6.33
C HIS A 116 -26.16 1.19 -7.72
N HIS A 117 -25.96 2.29 -8.44
CA HIS A 117 -25.34 2.35 -9.76
C HIS A 117 -23.89 2.90 -9.72
N THR A 118 -23.53 3.56 -8.63
CA THR A 118 -22.17 4.03 -8.31
C THR A 118 -21.87 3.78 -6.84
N PHE A 119 -20.60 3.86 -6.45
CA PHE A 119 -20.20 3.95 -5.04
C PHE A 119 -20.64 5.29 -4.44
N ASP A 120 -20.89 5.31 -3.13
CA ASP A 120 -21.34 6.50 -2.42
C ASP A 120 -20.26 7.58 -2.45
N LEU A 121 -20.66 8.85 -2.64
CA LEU A 121 -19.71 9.96 -2.83
C LEU A 121 -18.88 10.25 -1.58
N ASP A 122 -19.43 10.00 -0.39
CA ASP A 122 -18.79 10.11 0.91
C ASP A 122 -17.99 8.85 1.30
N SER A 123 -17.70 7.97 0.33
CA SER A 123 -16.80 6.85 0.49
C SER A 123 -15.45 7.09 -0.21
N THR A 124 -14.38 6.44 0.25
CA THR A 124 -13.07 6.53 -0.42
C THR A 124 -13.15 6.04 -1.86
N PHE A 125 -13.95 5.01 -2.13
CA PHE A 125 -14.23 4.53 -3.49
C PHE A 125 -14.95 5.57 -4.35
N GLY A 126 -15.89 6.31 -3.77
CA GLY A 126 -16.53 7.45 -4.41
C GLY A 126 -15.53 8.55 -4.78
N ALA A 127 -14.68 8.94 -3.83
CA ALA A 127 -13.62 9.93 -4.03
C ALA A 127 -12.63 9.53 -5.14
N VAL A 128 -12.27 8.22 -5.23
CA VAL A 128 -11.46 7.68 -6.33
C VAL A 128 -12.07 8.01 -7.69
N LEU A 129 -13.37 7.74 -7.85
CA LEU A 129 -14.07 7.90 -9.11
C LEU A 129 -14.43 9.35 -9.45
N SER A 130 -14.54 10.23 -8.45
CA SER A 130 -14.93 11.63 -8.63
C SER A 130 -13.74 12.56 -8.84
N THR A 131 -12.85 12.71 -7.85
CA THR A 131 -11.85 13.79 -7.81
C THR A 131 -10.40 13.32 -7.79
N VAL A 132 -10.14 12.08 -7.41
CA VAL A 132 -8.77 11.53 -7.31
C VAL A 132 -8.23 11.05 -8.66
N ALA A 133 -9.08 10.42 -9.49
CA ALA A 133 -8.69 9.90 -10.79
C ALA A 133 -9.34 10.64 -11.99
N PRO A 134 -9.43 11.98 -12.04
CA PRO A 134 -10.19 12.68 -13.09
C PRO A 134 -9.54 12.55 -14.48
N GLU A 135 -8.22 12.30 -14.52
CA GLU A 135 -7.44 12.21 -15.75
C GLU A 135 -7.47 10.84 -16.43
N ASP A 136 -7.98 9.80 -15.76
CA ASP A 136 -7.97 8.43 -16.28
C ASP A 136 -9.26 8.20 -17.09
N ASP A 137 -9.21 8.21 -18.42
CA ASP A 137 -10.40 8.08 -19.29
C ASP A 137 -11.11 6.73 -19.17
N VAL A 138 -10.41 5.69 -18.75
CA VAL A 138 -11.00 4.37 -18.44
C VAL A 138 -10.67 3.98 -17.00
N MET A 139 -11.69 3.59 -16.24
CA MET A 139 -11.56 3.16 -14.85
C MET A 139 -12.25 1.81 -14.65
N VAL A 140 -11.55 0.86 -14.04
CA VAL A 140 -12.11 -0.44 -13.66
C VAL A 140 -11.95 -0.69 -12.16
N CYS A 141 -12.97 -1.24 -11.52
CA CYS A 141 -12.98 -1.74 -10.15
C CYS A 141 -12.54 -3.22 -10.15
N ASP A 142 -11.31 -3.46 -9.71
CA ASP A 142 -10.72 -4.78 -9.58
C ASP A 142 -10.84 -5.34 -8.14
N ASP A 143 -11.53 -4.64 -7.24
CA ASP A 143 -11.76 -5.00 -5.82
C ASP A 143 -12.51 -6.34 -5.59
N LEU A 144 -12.07 -7.14 -4.61
CA LEU A 144 -12.49 -8.45 -4.04
C LEU A 144 -11.84 -9.72 -4.61
N GLY A 145 -10.96 -10.41 -3.88
CA GLY A 145 -10.47 -11.75 -4.25
C GLY A 145 -9.09 -11.72 -4.90
N ASP A 146 -8.95 -12.12 -6.17
CA ASP A 146 -7.66 -12.14 -6.88
C ASP A 146 -7.21 -10.76 -7.40
N GLU A 147 -7.58 -9.70 -6.68
CA GLU A 147 -7.41 -8.31 -7.08
C GLU A 147 -5.94 -7.87 -7.16
N TRP A 148 -5.66 -7.01 -8.14
CA TRP A 148 -4.40 -6.29 -8.26
C TRP A 148 -4.43 -4.95 -7.51
N ALA A 149 -5.58 -4.30 -7.49
CA ALA A 149 -5.84 -3.06 -6.80
C ALA A 149 -7.36 -2.92 -6.59
N ASP A 150 -7.81 -1.95 -5.81
CA ASP A 150 -9.25 -1.66 -5.71
C ASP A 150 -9.78 -1.11 -7.04
N PHE A 151 -9.03 -0.16 -7.62
CA PHE A 151 -9.26 0.36 -8.96
C PHE A 151 -7.99 0.35 -9.80
N ILE A 152 -8.18 0.19 -11.11
CA ILE A 152 -7.14 0.38 -12.11
C ILE A 152 -7.64 1.47 -13.07
N GLY A 153 -6.88 2.55 -13.15
CA GLY A 153 -7.12 3.65 -14.07
C GLY A 153 -6.16 3.63 -15.24
N PHE A 154 -6.68 3.99 -16.41
CA PHE A 154 -5.91 4.13 -17.62
C PHE A 154 -6.10 5.54 -18.18
N ARG A 155 -4.97 6.20 -18.46
CA ARG A 155 -4.91 7.36 -19.33
C ARG A 155 -4.41 6.89 -20.69
N THR A 156 -5.25 6.99 -21.73
CA THR A 156 -4.96 6.52 -23.10
C THR A 156 -4.51 7.65 -24.03
N ASP A 157 -3.93 8.71 -23.47
CA ASP A 157 -3.29 9.80 -24.23
C ASP A 157 -1.96 9.31 -24.84
N PRO A 158 -1.76 9.33 -26.17
CA PRO A 158 -0.48 8.96 -26.80
C PRO A 158 0.73 9.76 -26.33
N ALA A 159 0.54 11.01 -25.89
CA ALA A 159 1.63 11.84 -25.38
C ALA A 159 2.01 11.49 -23.93
N SER A 160 1.05 10.99 -23.14
CA SER A 160 1.25 10.67 -21.73
C SER A 160 0.39 9.48 -21.29
N PRO A 161 0.67 8.27 -21.81
CA PRO A 161 -0.06 7.09 -21.40
C PRO A 161 0.25 6.78 -19.95
N ARG A 162 -0.76 6.38 -19.16
CA ARG A 162 -0.57 6.03 -17.75
C ARG A 162 -1.44 4.88 -17.31
N ILE A 163 -0.88 4.03 -16.47
CA ILE A 163 -1.62 3.04 -15.66
C ILE A 163 -1.49 3.48 -14.21
N THR A 164 -2.61 3.56 -13.49
CA THR A 164 -2.61 3.76 -12.03
C THR A 164 -3.30 2.61 -11.32
N PHE A 165 -2.63 2.00 -10.35
CA PHE A 165 -3.26 1.10 -9.38
C PHE A 165 -3.63 1.91 -8.13
N TYR A 166 -4.91 1.93 -7.77
CA TYR A 166 -5.43 2.65 -6.61
C TYR A 166 -5.79 1.66 -5.49
N HIS A 167 -5.25 1.89 -4.30
CA HIS A 167 -5.53 1.14 -3.08
C HIS A 167 -6.25 2.06 -2.09
N ALA A 168 -7.57 1.92 -2.00
CA ALA A 168 -8.46 2.84 -1.30
C ALA A 168 -8.76 2.33 0.12
N LYS A 169 -8.52 3.16 1.13
CA LYS A 169 -8.71 2.81 2.53
C LYS A 169 -9.30 3.95 3.35
N HIS A 170 -10.33 3.65 4.13
CA HIS A 170 -10.85 4.55 5.15
C HIS A 170 -10.41 4.12 6.57
N GLY A 171 -10.34 5.10 7.47
CA GLY A 171 -10.04 4.93 8.88
C GLY A 171 -9.73 6.27 9.54
N GLU A 172 -9.56 6.24 10.86
CA GLU A 172 -9.25 7.42 11.68
C GLU A 172 -7.95 8.12 11.27
N LEU A 173 -7.93 9.46 11.41
CA LEU A 173 -6.73 10.26 11.19
C LEU A 173 -5.61 9.85 12.14
N THR A 174 -4.43 9.57 11.59
CA THR A 174 -3.27 9.16 12.37
C THR A 174 -1.96 9.43 11.65
N LEU A 175 -0.91 9.68 12.44
CA LEU A 175 0.48 9.68 11.98
C LEU A 175 1.20 8.36 12.30
N GLY A 176 0.46 7.32 12.69
CA GLY A 176 1.02 6.00 13.02
C GLY A 176 0.98 5.03 11.84
N ALA A 177 2.07 4.28 11.64
CA ALA A 177 2.21 3.28 10.57
C ALA A 177 1.16 2.16 10.58
N GLY A 178 0.62 1.83 11.75
CA GLY A 178 -0.31 0.72 11.97
C GLY A 178 -1.47 0.67 10.96
N ALA A 179 -2.11 1.81 10.71
CA ALA A 179 -3.25 1.93 9.80
C ALA A 179 -2.89 1.70 8.33
N PHE A 180 -1.61 1.87 7.95
CA PHE A 180 -1.16 1.88 6.56
C PHE A 180 -0.52 0.56 6.12
N HIS A 181 -0.13 -0.32 7.05
CA HIS A 181 0.54 -1.58 6.71
C HIS A 181 -0.26 -2.43 5.72
N VAL A 182 -1.59 -2.50 5.86
CA VAL A 182 -2.45 -3.27 4.95
C VAL A 182 -2.37 -2.69 3.53
N SER A 183 -2.60 -1.39 3.38
CA SER A 183 -2.58 -0.73 2.07
C SER A 183 -1.20 -0.79 1.41
N VAL A 184 -0.13 -0.56 2.17
CA VAL A 184 1.26 -0.68 1.68
C VAL A 184 1.55 -2.11 1.23
N SER A 185 1.18 -3.11 2.03
CA SER A 185 1.43 -4.52 1.67
C SER A 185 0.65 -4.93 0.43
N GLN A 186 -0.61 -4.50 0.30
CA GLN A 186 -1.43 -4.78 -0.89
C GLN A 186 -0.86 -4.10 -2.15
N ALA A 187 -0.35 -2.88 -2.01
CA ALA A 187 0.28 -2.15 -3.10
C ALA A 187 1.57 -2.82 -3.58
N ILE A 188 2.47 -3.17 -2.64
CA ILE A 188 3.74 -3.84 -2.95
C ILE A 188 3.51 -5.21 -3.59
N LYS A 189 2.57 -6.01 -3.06
CA LYS A 189 2.24 -7.35 -3.56
C LYS A 189 1.95 -7.38 -5.07
N ASN A 190 1.35 -6.31 -5.60
CA ASN A 190 0.83 -6.28 -6.97
C ASN A 190 1.69 -5.49 -7.95
N LEU A 191 2.87 -5.00 -7.54
CA LEU A 191 3.80 -4.26 -8.41
C LEU A 191 4.18 -5.04 -9.68
N GLY A 192 4.36 -6.35 -9.58
CA GLY A 192 4.66 -7.22 -10.73
C GLY A 192 3.57 -7.24 -11.82
N ASN A 193 2.34 -6.83 -11.49
CA ASN A 193 1.21 -6.81 -12.42
C ASN A 193 1.05 -5.48 -13.17
N LEU A 194 1.88 -4.46 -12.90
CA LEU A 194 1.81 -3.15 -13.57
C LEU A 194 2.09 -3.20 -15.08
N ASN A 195 2.70 -4.27 -15.58
CA ASN A 195 2.88 -4.52 -17.02
C ASN A 195 1.68 -5.18 -17.70
N LEU A 196 0.59 -5.42 -16.96
CA LEU A 196 -0.64 -6.05 -17.44
C LEU A 196 -0.39 -7.40 -18.16
N PRO A 197 0.13 -8.43 -17.45
CA PRO A 197 0.53 -9.69 -18.08
C PRO A 197 -0.60 -10.33 -18.88
N ALA A 198 -0.37 -10.57 -20.18
CA ALA A 198 -1.39 -11.05 -21.11
C ALA A 198 -2.12 -12.32 -20.63
N LEU A 199 -1.38 -13.24 -20.00
CA LEU A 199 -1.92 -14.49 -19.45
C LEU A 199 -2.99 -14.28 -18.38
N ALA A 200 -2.91 -13.18 -17.62
CA ALA A 200 -3.87 -12.86 -16.57
C ALA A 200 -5.09 -12.09 -17.09
N MET A 201 -4.93 -11.37 -18.22
CA MET A 201 -5.94 -10.41 -18.68
C MET A 201 -7.28 -11.03 -19.04
N THR A 202 -7.32 -12.25 -19.58
CA THR A 202 -8.59 -12.92 -19.92
C THR A 202 -9.50 -13.06 -18.68
N LYS A 203 -8.93 -13.45 -17.53
CA LYS A 203 -9.69 -13.57 -16.28
C LYS A 203 -10.13 -12.19 -15.78
N LYS A 204 -9.25 -11.19 -15.85
CA LYS A 204 -9.53 -9.81 -15.45
C LYS A 204 -10.67 -9.19 -16.26
N PHE A 205 -10.65 -9.28 -17.59
CA PHE A 205 -11.75 -8.77 -18.41
C PHE A 205 -13.09 -9.46 -18.14
N ALA A 206 -13.08 -10.77 -17.92
CA ALA A 206 -14.30 -11.50 -17.57
C ALA A 206 -14.91 -11.04 -16.24
N ARG A 207 -14.05 -10.62 -15.30
CA ARG A 207 -14.43 -10.06 -14.02
C ARG A 207 -14.91 -8.61 -14.15
N TRP A 208 -14.20 -7.76 -14.87
CA TRP A 208 -14.56 -6.34 -15.06
C TRP A 208 -15.85 -6.14 -15.85
N ASN A 209 -16.26 -7.13 -16.65
CA ASN A 209 -17.56 -7.12 -17.35
C ASN A 209 -18.77 -7.48 -16.45
N ARG A 210 -18.56 -7.69 -15.14
CA ARG A 210 -19.63 -8.02 -14.19
C ARG A 210 -20.06 -6.79 -13.40
N LEU A 211 -21.26 -6.88 -12.85
CA LEU A 211 -21.68 -5.96 -11.79
C LEU A 211 -20.91 -6.26 -10.51
N TYR A 212 -20.62 -5.22 -9.75
CA TYR A 212 -19.99 -5.34 -8.45
C TYR A 212 -20.94 -6.09 -7.49
N THR A 213 -20.37 -6.96 -6.67
CA THR A 213 -21.12 -7.77 -5.71
C THR A 213 -20.25 -7.91 -4.49
N ASN A 214 -20.76 -7.46 -3.35
CA ASN A 214 -20.07 -7.51 -2.07
C ASN A 214 -21.07 -7.86 -0.97
N ASN A 215 -20.64 -8.57 0.07
CA ASN A 215 -21.48 -8.97 1.20
C ASN A 215 -22.81 -9.65 0.78
N ARG A 216 -22.77 -10.46 -0.28
CA ARG A 216 -23.93 -11.14 -0.89
C ARG A 216 -24.98 -10.21 -1.50
N VAL A 217 -24.71 -8.90 -1.60
CA VAL A 217 -25.55 -7.93 -2.30
C VAL A 217 -25.02 -7.72 -3.71
N LYS A 218 -25.84 -8.07 -4.70
CA LYS A 218 -25.57 -7.75 -6.10
C LYS A 218 -26.07 -6.34 -6.40
N THR A 219 -25.14 -5.40 -6.59
CA THR A 219 -25.48 -4.01 -6.93
C THR A 219 -25.72 -3.88 -8.44
N ARG A 220 -26.00 -2.65 -8.90
CA ARG A 220 -26.00 -2.27 -10.32
C ARG A 220 -24.76 -1.44 -10.70
N ILE A 221 -23.75 -1.42 -9.84
CA ILE A 221 -22.47 -0.75 -10.11
C ILE A 221 -21.72 -1.60 -11.13
N HIS A 222 -21.39 -1.00 -12.28
CA HIS A 222 -20.53 -1.64 -13.25
C HIS A 222 -19.08 -1.64 -12.77
N ARG A 223 -18.37 -2.77 -12.90
CA ARG A 223 -16.94 -2.80 -12.60
C ARG A 223 -16.10 -2.02 -13.60
N THR A 224 -16.53 -1.85 -14.85
CA THR A 224 -16.02 -0.74 -15.67
C THR A 224 -16.77 0.53 -15.28
N CYS A 225 -16.16 1.33 -14.40
CA CYS A 225 -16.77 2.50 -13.79
C CYS A 225 -16.71 3.74 -14.68
N ARG A 226 -15.73 3.80 -15.60
CA ARG A 226 -15.61 4.82 -16.65
C ARG A 226 -15.17 4.16 -17.95
N GLY A 227 -15.79 4.56 -19.06
CA GLY A 227 -15.67 3.88 -20.35
C GLY A 227 -16.56 2.63 -20.44
N THR A 228 -16.32 1.81 -21.45
CA THR A 228 -17.04 0.55 -21.71
C THR A 228 -16.13 -0.67 -21.53
N PRO A 229 -16.69 -1.89 -21.42
CA PRO A 229 -15.86 -3.11 -21.41
C PRO A 229 -14.95 -3.25 -22.64
N ALA A 230 -15.36 -2.73 -23.80
CA ALA A 230 -14.51 -2.68 -24.98
C ALA A 230 -13.34 -1.70 -24.79
N ASP A 231 -13.62 -0.50 -24.26
CA ASP A 231 -12.59 0.50 -23.96
C ASP A 231 -11.55 -0.03 -22.97
N SER A 232 -11.97 -0.81 -21.96
CA SER A 232 -11.03 -1.43 -21.01
C SER A 232 -10.03 -2.37 -21.67
N ARG A 233 -10.43 -3.08 -22.74
CA ARG A 233 -9.53 -3.95 -23.50
C ARG A 233 -8.57 -3.13 -24.34
N THR A 234 -9.10 -2.14 -25.05
CA THR A 234 -8.31 -1.20 -25.85
C THR A 234 -7.29 -0.46 -24.99
N ALA A 235 -7.67 0.03 -23.82
CA ALA A 235 -6.80 0.75 -22.88
C ALA A 235 -5.66 -0.13 -22.37
N VAL A 236 -5.96 -1.38 -21.98
CA VAL A 236 -4.92 -2.36 -21.60
C VAL A 236 -3.94 -2.61 -22.73
N ASP A 237 -4.44 -2.86 -23.95
CA ASP A 237 -3.58 -3.13 -25.09
C ASP A 237 -2.74 -1.90 -25.48
N PHE A 238 -3.33 -0.71 -25.42
CA PHE A 238 -2.64 0.56 -25.67
C PHE A 238 -1.51 0.79 -24.65
N CYS A 239 -1.83 0.79 -23.35
CA CYS A 239 -0.84 1.06 -22.30
C CYS A 239 0.24 -0.03 -22.21
N ARG A 240 -0.09 -1.30 -22.47
CA ARG A 240 0.90 -2.40 -22.46
C ARG A 240 1.91 -2.28 -23.60
N ASN A 241 1.48 -1.79 -24.76
CA ASN A 241 2.33 -1.69 -25.95
C ASN A 241 3.05 -0.34 -26.09
N ALA A 242 2.64 0.69 -25.35
CA ALA A 242 3.33 1.98 -25.31
C ALA A 242 4.55 1.90 -24.37
N PRO A 243 5.79 2.02 -24.88
CA PRO A 243 7.02 1.86 -24.08
C PRO A 243 7.22 2.97 -23.05
N HIS A 244 6.58 4.13 -23.25
CA HIS A 244 6.63 5.29 -22.37
C HIS A 244 5.41 5.40 -21.43
N THR A 245 4.62 4.33 -21.29
CA THR A 245 3.54 4.29 -20.30
C THR A 245 4.08 4.51 -18.90
N PHE A 246 3.64 5.62 -18.29
CA PHE A 246 3.92 5.92 -16.90
C PHE A 246 3.12 4.99 -16.00
N LYS A 247 3.78 4.41 -14.99
CA LYS A 247 3.13 3.53 -14.02
C LYS A 247 3.04 4.25 -12.69
N ARG A 248 1.86 4.24 -12.08
CA ARG A 248 1.62 4.85 -10.78
C ARG A 248 0.94 3.84 -9.86
N VAL A 249 1.31 3.88 -8.59
CA VAL A 249 0.63 3.14 -7.52
C VAL A 249 0.27 4.13 -6.45
N ALA A 250 -1.03 4.33 -6.24
CA ALA A 250 -1.57 5.32 -5.33
C ALA A 250 -2.26 4.63 -4.17
N ILE A 251 -1.78 4.89 -2.95
CA ILE A 251 -2.57 4.64 -1.74
C ILE A 251 -3.50 5.83 -1.58
N VAL A 252 -4.81 5.60 -1.62
CA VAL A 252 -5.83 6.64 -1.45
C VAL A 252 -6.46 6.47 -0.09
N THR A 253 -6.37 7.46 0.79
CA THR A 253 -6.82 7.27 2.18
C THR A 253 -7.28 8.53 2.88
N SER A 254 -8.36 8.40 3.65
CA SER A 254 -8.83 9.45 4.57
C SER A 254 -8.08 9.44 5.91
N SER A 255 -7.22 8.46 6.16
CA SER A 255 -6.59 8.26 7.47
C SER A 255 -5.30 9.07 7.68
N LEU A 256 -4.88 9.84 6.67
CA LEU A 256 -3.73 10.71 6.72
C LEU A 256 -4.13 12.12 6.28
N SER A 257 -3.60 13.14 6.93
CA SER A 257 -3.64 14.53 6.46
C SER A 257 -2.25 14.95 6.04
N LYS A 258 -2.15 15.56 4.86
CA LYS A 258 -0.89 16.10 4.35
C LYS A 258 -0.40 17.24 5.24
N ALA A 259 -1.28 18.15 5.65
CA ALA A 259 -0.97 19.22 6.59
C ALA A 259 -0.43 18.69 7.93
N ALA A 260 -0.98 17.59 8.45
CA ALA A 260 -0.46 16.96 9.67
C ALA A 260 0.97 16.41 9.50
N VAL A 261 1.29 15.85 8.32
CA VAL A 261 2.65 15.39 7.99
C VAL A 261 3.60 16.57 7.81
N GLU A 262 3.17 17.63 7.14
CA GLU A 262 3.93 18.87 6.99
C GLU A 262 4.27 19.48 8.35
N GLN A 263 3.28 19.58 9.24
CA GLN A 263 3.48 20.08 10.60
C GLN A 263 4.47 19.22 11.39
N ALA A 264 4.39 17.89 11.26
CA ALA A 264 5.34 16.99 11.91
C ALA A 264 6.78 17.23 11.45
N PHE A 265 7.02 17.48 10.15
CA PHE A 265 8.34 17.83 9.65
C PHE A 265 8.81 19.20 10.12
N GLU A 266 7.94 20.21 10.15
CA GLU A 266 8.31 21.55 10.64
C GLU A 266 8.63 21.53 12.15
N ASP A 267 7.91 20.75 12.95
CA ASP A 267 8.23 20.54 14.36
C ASP A 267 9.61 19.91 14.55
N ILE A 268 9.94 18.88 13.76
CA ILE A 268 11.25 18.21 13.79
C ILE A 268 12.37 19.20 13.40
N LYS A 269 12.13 19.98 12.34
CA LYS A 269 13.08 21.00 11.86
C LYS A 269 13.30 22.13 12.87
N ALA A 270 12.27 22.46 13.67
CA ALA A 270 12.37 23.39 14.80
C ALA A 270 13.14 22.81 16.01
N GLY A 271 13.55 21.54 15.95
CA GLY A 271 14.32 20.85 16.98
C GLY A 271 13.47 20.04 17.97
N HIS A 272 12.17 19.89 17.73
CA HIS A 272 11.34 18.98 18.52
C HIS A 272 11.68 17.52 18.20
N THR A 273 11.48 16.63 19.18
CA THR A 273 11.72 15.20 18.99
C THR A 273 10.62 14.59 18.12
N ALA A 274 11.00 13.90 17.04
CA ALA A 274 10.06 13.17 16.21
C ALA A 274 9.31 12.11 17.03
N SER A 275 7.99 12.06 16.91
CA SER A 275 7.19 11.00 17.53
C SER A 275 7.59 9.64 16.95
N PRO A 276 7.78 8.59 17.78
CA PRO A 276 8.08 7.24 17.29
C PRO A 276 7.04 6.72 16.28
N TYR A 277 5.76 7.09 16.45
CA TYR A 277 4.69 6.72 15.51
C TYR A 277 4.91 7.34 14.12
N PHE A 278 5.32 8.61 14.08
CA PHE A 278 5.61 9.30 12.82
C PHE A 278 6.87 8.75 12.16
N VAL A 279 7.92 8.43 12.93
CA VAL A 279 9.13 7.79 12.40
C VAL A 279 8.80 6.43 11.77
N GLN A 280 7.92 5.63 12.40
CA GLN A 280 7.44 4.39 11.81
C GLN A 280 6.70 4.63 10.49
N LEU A 281 5.80 5.61 10.45
CA LEU A 281 5.03 5.94 9.24
C LEU A 281 5.96 6.38 8.11
N TYR A 282 6.91 7.25 8.43
CA TYR A 282 7.92 7.76 7.51
C TYR A 282 8.66 6.61 6.82
N TRP A 283 9.26 5.71 7.60
CA TRP A 283 10.04 4.60 7.06
C TRP A 283 9.17 3.57 6.31
N LEU A 284 7.95 3.34 6.77
CA LEU A 284 7.00 2.48 6.05
C LEU A 284 6.68 3.05 4.66
N LEU A 285 6.32 4.33 4.56
CA LEU A 285 6.00 4.95 3.27
C LEU A 285 7.23 5.11 2.37
N SER A 286 8.39 5.44 2.94
CA SER A 286 9.66 5.48 2.19
C SER A 286 9.99 4.12 1.58
N SER A 287 9.78 3.02 2.30
CA SER A 287 9.97 1.66 1.76
C SER A 287 9.00 1.36 0.60
N PHE A 288 7.75 1.82 0.69
CA PHE A 288 6.78 1.71 -0.38
C PHE A 288 7.18 2.50 -1.64
N PHE A 289 7.61 3.75 -1.47
CA PHE A 289 8.07 4.58 -2.59
C PHE A 289 9.32 3.98 -3.27
N ALA A 290 10.24 3.44 -2.47
CA ALA A 290 11.43 2.75 -2.98
C ALA A 290 11.04 1.49 -3.79
N ALA A 291 10.18 0.63 -3.24
CA ALA A 291 9.71 -0.58 -3.93
C ALA A 291 9.01 -0.26 -5.27
N CYS A 292 8.21 0.81 -5.31
CA CYS A 292 7.63 1.28 -6.58
C CYS A 292 8.71 1.72 -7.57
N THR A 293 9.69 2.49 -7.10
CA THR A 293 10.79 3.00 -7.92
C THR A 293 11.60 1.87 -8.55
N GLU A 294 11.86 0.80 -7.81
CA GLU A 294 12.60 -0.38 -8.28
C GLU A 294 11.95 -1.08 -9.50
N VAL A 295 10.61 -1.06 -9.58
CA VAL A 295 9.88 -1.62 -10.73
C VAL A 295 9.57 -0.58 -11.83
N GLY A 296 10.16 0.61 -11.73
CA GLY A 296 9.94 1.71 -12.67
C GLY A 296 8.54 2.33 -12.56
N ALA A 297 7.96 2.35 -11.36
CA ALA A 297 6.68 2.98 -11.07
C ALA A 297 6.84 4.13 -10.07
N PHE A 298 5.90 5.06 -10.10
CA PHE A 298 5.80 6.13 -9.11
C PHE A 298 4.79 5.75 -8.03
N GLY A 299 5.28 5.51 -6.81
CA GLY A 299 4.44 5.31 -5.64
C GLY A 299 4.03 6.64 -5.04
N CYS A 300 2.76 6.82 -4.69
CA CYS A 300 2.29 8.02 -3.99
C CYS A 300 1.18 7.74 -2.99
N VAL A 301 0.94 8.71 -2.11
CA VAL A 301 -0.21 8.74 -1.20
C VAL A 301 -1.10 9.90 -1.60
N ILE A 302 -2.39 9.62 -1.78
CA ILE A 302 -3.43 10.63 -1.98
C ILE A 302 -4.26 10.64 -0.71
N CYS A 303 -4.25 11.76 -0.01
CA CYS A 303 -4.74 11.87 1.36
C CYS A 303 -5.56 13.14 1.59
N GLN A 304 -6.08 13.32 2.80
CA GLN A 304 -6.66 14.60 3.21
C GLN A 304 -5.63 15.72 3.04
N GLU A 305 -6.13 16.94 2.83
CA GLU A 305 -5.27 18.14 2.80
C GLU A 305 -4.53 18.36 4.13
#